data_AF-A0A4S8UUS4-F1
#
_entry.id   AF-A0A4S8UUS4-F1
#
_cell.length_a   1.000
_cell.length_b   1.000
_cell.length_c   1.000
_cell.angle_alpha   90.00
_cell.angle_beta   90.00
_cell.angle_gamma   90.00
#
_symmetry.space_group_name_H-M   'P 1'
#
loop_
_entity.id
_entity.type
_entity.pdbx_description
1 polymer ?
#
loop_
_entity_poly.entity_id
_entity_poly.type
_entity_poly.pdbx_seq_one_letter_code
_entity_poly.pdbx_strand_id
1 'polypeptide(L)'
;MSDHIESPAQQATVPTKNPNALQQGALDHDNGETHGADHGRSVKENSEKAMAASHDQMMALCEENTPESLSEAHDIAHMLLERAELPLAFRTRAHMVLSGGKTDYLCHAQEAVRIAEKGRDIFGPGKTAQEKYAVEALLWQAREMLRRAERDMKELEDIRARKRAGTLKARRTSTAISTR
;
A
#
# COMPACT_ATOMS: atom_id res chain seq x y z
N MET A 1 -4.84 -20.41 68.37
CA MET A 1 -4.86 -19.09 69.02
C MET A 1 -5.84 -18.26 68.18
N SER A 2 -7.15 -18.29 68.44
CA SER A 2 -7.85 -17.62 69.57
C SER A 2 -7.50 -16.12 69.51
N ASP A 3 -8.39 -15.18 69.19
CA ASP A 3 -9.63 -14.79 69.88
C ASP A 3 -10.41 -13.78 68.96
N HIS A 4 -11.73 -13.92 68.72
CA HIS A 4 -12.86 -13.25 69.44
C HIS A 4 -12.90 -11.71 69.19
N ILE A 5 -13.97 -11.02 68.73
CA ILE A 5 -15.35 -10.89 69.24
C ILE A 5 -16.26 -10.07 68.25
N GLU A 6 -17.49 -10.57 68.03
CA GLU A 6 -18.86 -9.96 67.97
C GLU A 6 -19.08 -8.51 67.45
N SER A 7 -20.21 -8.08 66.85
CA SER A 7 -21.55 -8.56 66.38
C SER A 7 -22.37 -7.26 66.07
N PRO A 8 -23.69 -7.19 65.79
CA PRO A 8 -24.67 -8.01 65.05
C PRO A 8 -25.28 -7.24 63.84
N ALA A 9 -25.70 -7.85 62.73
CA ALA A 9 -26.99 -8.51 62.46
C ALA A 9 -28.27 -7.69 62.78
N GLN A 10 -29.11 -7.46 61.76
CA GLN A 10 -30.56 -7.74 61.75
C GLN A 10 -31.15 -7.33 60.37
N GLN A 11 -31.44 -8.30 59.50
CA GLN A 11 -32.69 -9.07 59.35
C GLN A 11 -33.68 -8.35 58.42
N ALA A 12 -33.99 -8.86 57.22
CA ALA A 12 -34.86 -10.01 56.90
C ALA A 12 -36.15 -9.44 56.23
N THR A 13 -36.84 -9.97 55.21
CA THR A 13 -36.89 -11.31 54.59
C THR A 13 -37.89 -11.28 53.41
N VAL A 14 -37.50 -11.82 52.24
CA VAL A 14 -38.15 -12.76 51.26
C VAL A 14 -39.67 -12.72 50.89
N PRO A 15 -40.20 -13.58 49.98
CA PRO A 15 -39.79 -14.07 48.63
C PRO A 15 -40.98 -13.87 47.61
N THR A 16 -40.94 -14.26 46.33
CA THR A 16 -41.42 -15.57 45.81
C THR A 16 -41.45 -15.56 44.26
N LYS A 17 -41.31 -16.74 43.65
CA LYS A 17 -41.05 -17.02 42.22
C LYS A 17 -42.29 -17.62 41.51
N ASN A 18 -42.51 -17.23 40.24
CA ASN A 18 -43.18 -17.93 39.10
C ASN A 18 -44.73 -18.12 39.08
N PRO A 19 -45.37 -18.50 37.94
CA PRO A 19 -45.15 -18.19 36.49
C PRO A 19 -46.47 -17.92 35.66
N ASN A 20 -46.32 -17.44 34.41
CA ASN A 20 -47.21 -17.51 33.22
C ASN A 20 -48.74 -17.19 33.28
N ALA A 21 -49.18 -16.15 32.53
CA ALA A 21 -50.29 -16.24 31.55
C ALA A 21 -50.41 -14.97 30.67
N LEU A 22 -50.16 -15.16 29.37
CA LEU A 22 -50.71 -14.51 28.17
C LEU A 22 -51.65 -13.29 28.34
N GLN A 23 -51.30 -12.16 27.72
CA GLN A 23 -52.27 -11.40 26.92
C GLN A 23 -51.58 -10.66 25.77
N GLN A 24 -52.06 -10.94 24.56
CA GLN A 24 -51.69 -10.31 23.30
C GLN A 24 -52.16 -8.86 23.27
N GLY A 25 -51.32 -8.00 22.68
CA GLY A 25 -51.69 -6.66 22.23
C GLY A 25 -50.69 -6.24 21.16
N ALA A 26 -51.08 -6.40 19.89
CA ALA A 26 -50.37 -5.89 18.74
C ALA A 26 -50.30 -4.36 18.79
N LEU A 27 -49.20 -3.79 18.28
CA LEU A 27 -49.17 -2.69 17.30
C LEU A 27 -47.71 -2.24 17.11
N ASP A 28 -47.15 -2.70 16.00
CA ASP A 28 -46.30 -1.97 15.06
C ASP A 28 -45.57 -0.71 15.58
N HIS A 29 -44.24 -0.79 15.65
CA HIS A 29 -43.40 0.23 15.02
C HIS A 29 -42.08 -0.39 14.54
N ASP A 30 -42.05 -0.57 13.23
CA ASP A 30 -40.90 -0.46 12.37
C ASP A 30 -39.92 0.62 12.86
N ASN A 31 -38.65 0.23 12.99
CA ASN A 31 -37.49 1.04 12.63
C ASN A 31 -36.29 0.11 12.58
N GLY A 32 -36.25 -0.69 11.52
CA GLY A 32 -34.99 -1.26 11.03
C GLY A 32 -34.11 -0.14 10.46
N GLU A 33 -33.57 0.73 11.31
CA GLU A 33 -32.64 1.77 10.86
C GLU A 33 -31.28 1.15 10.54
N THR A 34 -30.96 1.29 9.26
CA THR A 34 -29.86 0.66 8.56
C THR A 34 -28.55 1.39 8.87
N HIS A 35 -27.97 1.19 10.05
CA HIS A 35 -26.68 1.81 10.42
C HIS A 35 -25.45 1.16 9.76
N GLY A 36 -25.62 0.09 8.98
CA GLY A 36 -24.50 -0.60 8.32
C GLY A 36 -23.92 0.10 7.08
N ALA A 37 -24.74 0.89 6.36
CA ALA A 37 -24.33 1.46 5.08
C ALA A 37 -23.43 2.70 5.23
N ASP A 38 -23.71 3.53 6.22
CA ASP A 38 -23.02 4.82 6.42
C ASP A 38 -21.60 4.63 6.98
N HIS A 39 -21.44 3.71 7.94
CA HIS A 39 -20.13 3.39 8.51
C HIS A 39 -19.19 2.75 7.49
N GLY A 40 -19.69 1.83 6.65
CA GLY A 40 -18.92 1.20 5.58
C GLY A 40 -18.47 2.19 4.51
N ARG A 41 -19.31 3.17 4.18
CA ARG A 41 -18.98 4.25 3.23
C ARG A 41 -17.89 5.17 3.80
N SER A 42 -18.01 5.58 5.07
CA SER A 42 -17.04 6.45 5.74
C SER A 42 -15.64 5.81 5.82
N VAL A 43 -15.56 4.54 6.19
CA VAL A 43 -14.28 3.80 6.27
C VAL A 43 -13.62 3.69 4.91
N LYS A 44 -14.39 3.39 3.86
CA LYS A 44 -13.88 3.29 2.49
C LYS A 44 -13.35 4.63 1.97
N GLU A 45 -14.11 5.72 2.15
CA GLU A 45 -13.68 7.06 1.72
C GLU A 45 -12.40 7.51 2.45
N ASN A 46 -12.26 7.19 3.74
CA ASN A 46 -11.04 7.47 4.49
C ASN A 46 -9.84 6.68 3.92
N SER A 47 -10.06 5.40 3.61
CA SER A 47 -9.05 4.54 2.99
C SER A 47 -8.60 5.06 1.62
N GLU A 48 -9.54 5.49 0.76
CA GLU A 48 -9.23 6.06 -0.55
C GLU A 48 -8.41 7.34 -0.45
N LYS A 49 -8.78 8.24 0.48
CA LYS A 49 -8.03 9.47 0.74
C LYS A 49 -6.62 9.19 1.26
N ALA A 50 -6.46 8.21 2.16
CA ALA A 50 -5.15 7.81 2.66
C ALA A 50 -4.25 7.29 1.53
N MET A 51 -4.77 6.43 0.64
CA MET A 51 -4.02 5.95 -0.52
C MET A 51 -3.60 7.07 -1.46
N ALA A 52 -4.49 8.03 -1.73
CA ALA A 52 -4.18 9.18 -2.58
C ALA A 52 -3.08 10.06 -1.95
N ALA A 53 -3.15 10.33 -0.64
CA ALA A 53 -2.13 11.11 0.06
C ALA A 53 -0.75 10.43 0.01
N SER A 54 -0.70 9.11 0.26
CA SER A 54 0.55 8.35 0.15
C SER A 54 1.09 8.34 -1.29
N HIS A 55 0.22 8.20 -2.29
CA HIS A 55 0.62 8.29 -3.70
C HIS A 55 1.22 9.67 -4.02
N ASP A 56 0.57 10.75 -3.61
CA ASP A 56 1.02 12.11 -3.90
C ASP A 56 2.35 12.42 -3.19
N GLN A 57 2.52 11.95 -1.94
CA GLN A 57 3.80 12.04 -1.23
C GLN A 57 4.90 11.26 -1.94
N MET A 58 4.63 10.03 -2.39
CA MET A 58 5.58 9.23 -3.16
C MET A 58 6.03 9.97 -4.43
N MET A 59 5.09 10.57 -5.17
CA MET A 59 5.42 11.29 -6.39
C MET A 59 6.23 12.57 -6.11
N ALA A 60 5.89 13.32 -5.06
CA ALA A 60 6.64 14.51 -4.65
C ALA A 60 8.09 14.18 -4.26
N LEU A 61 8.32 13.11 -3.50
CA LEU A 61 9.66 12.64 -3.13
C LEU A 61 10.49 12.20 -4.35
N CYS A 62 9.86 11.64 -5.37
CA CYS A 62 10.52 11.35 -6.65
C CYS A 62 10.95 12.62 -7.40
N GLU A 63 10.18 13.69 -7.29
CA GLU A 63 10.52 14.99 -7.92
C GLU A 63 11.70 15.67 -7.22
N GLU A 64 11.85 15.50 -5.90
CA GLU A 64 13.02 15.99 -5.15
C GLU A 64 14.32 15.33 -5.61
N ASN A 65 14.26 14.06 -6.01
CA ASN A 65 15.35 13.31 -6.65
C ASN A 65 16.68 13.31 -5.85
N THR A 66 16.59 13.23 -4.52
CA THR A 66 17.74 13.02 -3.62
C THR A 66 17.84 11.53 -3.23
N PRO A 67 19.00 11.01 -2.83
CA PRO A 67 19.12 9.63 -2.37
C PRO A 67 18.16 9.30 -1.20
N GLU A 68 17.99 10.24 -0.27
CA GLU A 68 17.11 10.12 0.88
C GLU A 68 15.63 10.11 0.45
N SER A 69 15.22 11.07 -0.39
CA SER A 69 13.83 11.16 -0.86
C SER A 69 13.44 9.95 -1.72
N LEU A 70 14.36 9.44 -2.55
CA LEU A 70 14.13 8.23 -3.33
C LEU A 70 14.01 6.98 -2.44
N SER A 71 14.78 6.92 -1.35
CA SER A 71 14.63 5.83 -0.37
C SER A 71 13.25 5.84 0.26
N GLU A 72 12.78 7.00 0.71
CA GLU A 72 11.45 7.14 1.30
C GLU A 72 10.32 6.87 0.28
N ALA A 73 10.49 7.31 -0.97
CA ALA A 73 9.55 7.00 -2.04
C ALA A 73 9.43 5.49 -2.29
N HIS A 74 10.53 4.73 -2.20
CA HIS A 74 10.49 3.27 -2.30
C HIS A 74 9.70 2.64 -1.14
N ASP A 75 9.89 3.12 0.09
CA ASP A 75 9.17 2.60 1.26
C ASP A 75 7.65 2.82 1.12
N ILE A 76 7.25 4.00 0.66
CA ILE A 76 5.83 4.30 0.39
C ILE A 76 5.31 3.45 -0.77
N ALA A 77 6.08 3.24 -1.84
CA ALA A 77 5.70 2.39 -2.95
C ALA A 77 5.43 0.94 -2.48
N HIS A 78 6.29 0.38 -1.62
CA HIS A 78 6.06 -0.93 -1.03
C HIS A 78 4.77 -0.97 -0.19
N MET A 79 4.58 0.02 0.70
CA MET A 79 3.37 0.13 1.53
C MET A 79 2.09 0.20 0.68
N LEU A 80 2.10 0.95 -0.42
CA LEU A 80 0.95 1.03 -1.33
C LEU A 80 0.65 -0.34 -1.97
N LEU A 81 1.68 -1.07 -2.40
CA LEU A 81 1.53 -2.35 -3.08
C LEU A 81 0.97 -3.47 -2.18
N GLU A 82 1.06 -3.34 -0.86
CA GLU A 82 0.42 -4.26 0.10
C GLU A 82 -1.12 -4.14 0.11
N ARG A 83 -1.67 -3.05 -0.46
CA ARG A 83 -3.11 -2.78 -0.46
C ARG A 83 -3.81 -3.44 -1.64
N ALA A 84 -4.72 -4.36 -1.34
CA ALA A 84 -5.47 -5.11 -2.36
C ALA A 84 -6.35 -4.20 -3.23
N GLU A 85 -6.93 -3.17 -2.61
CA GLU A 85 -7.84 -2.19 -3.18
C GLU A 85 -7.13 -1.03 -3.91
N LEU A 86 -5.80 -1.04 -4.01
CA LEU A 86 -5.04 0.03 -4.64
C LEU A 86 -5.47 0.24 -6.11
N PRO A 87 -5.81 1.48 -6.53
CA PRO A 87 -6.13 1.79 -7.91
C PRO A 87 -5.01 1.40 -8.87
N LEU A 88 -5.36 0.88 -10.06
CA LEU A 88 -4.37 0.38 -11.02
C LEU A 88 -3.34 1.44 -11.42
N ALA A 89 -3.75 2.71 -11.57
CA ALA A 89 -2.82 3.79 -11.90
C ALA A 89 -1.77 4.01 -10.79
N PHE A 90 -2.19 3.95 -9.52
CA PHE A 90 -1.27 4.08 -8.38
C PHE A 90 -0.36 2.85 -8.28
N ARG A 91 -0.90 1.65 -8.53
CA ARG A 91 -0.12 0.41 -8.59
C ARG A 91 0.96 0.46 -9.68
N THR A 92 0.62 0.95 -10.87
CA THR A 92 1.57 1.19 -11.96
C THR A 92 2.68 2.15 -11.51
N ARG A 93 2.32 3.30 -10.92
CA ARG A 93 3.29 4.29 -10.46
C ARG A 93 4.23 3.75 -9.38
N ALA A 94 3.71 3.02 -8.40
CA ALA A 94 4.52 2.39 -7.36
C ALA A 94 5.56 1.44 -7.96
N HIS A 95 5.17 0.59 -8.92
CA HIS A 95 6.13 -0.25 -9.65
C HIS A 95 7.14 0.55 -10.49
N MET A 96 6.74 1.65 -11.10
CA MET A 96 7.68 2.52 -11.81
C MET A 96 8.71 3.13 -10.85
N VAL A 97 8.31 3.56 -9.66
CA VAL A 97 9.22 4.07 -8.62
C VAL A 97 10.22 2.99 -8.22
N LEU A 98 9.74 1.79 -7.89
CA LEU A 98 10.61 0.64 -7.53
C LEU A 98 11.52 0.16 -8.67
N SER A 99 11.18 0.46 -9.94
CA SER A 99 12.05 0.16 -11.07
C SER A 99 13.32 1.02 -11.15
N GLY A 100 13.42 2.08 -10.34
CA GLY A 100 14.67 2.81 -10.10
C GLY A 100 15.49 2.29 -8.92
N GLY A 101 14.99 1.26 -8.23
CA GLY A 101 15.56 0.72 -6.99
C GLY A 101 16.76 -0.21 -7.19
N LYS A 102 17.29 -0.72 -6.08
CA LYS A 102 18.51 -1.56 -6.06
C LYS A 102 18.23 -3.04 -6.39
N THR A 103 17.01 -3.50 -6.15
CA THR A 103 16.62 -4.92 -6.24
C THR A 103 15.40 -5.09 -7.13
N ASP A 104 15.36 -6.18 -7.90
CA ASP A 104 14.22 -6.59 -8.73
C ASP A 104 13.66 -5.50 -9.67
N TYR A 105 14.50 -4.50 -10.00
CA TYR A 105 14.09 -3.31 -10.73
C TYR A 105 13.51 -3.63 -12.11
N LEU A 106 14.05 -4.63 -12.81
CA LEU A 106 13.50 -5.12 -14.09
C LEU A 106 12.11 -5.74 -13.91
N CYS A 107 11.90 -6.54 -12.87
CA CYS A 107 10.62 -7.17 -12.59
C CYS A 107 9.55 -6.11 -12.32
N HIS A 108 9.88 -5.08 -11.54
CA HIS A 108 8.98 -3.95 -11.31
C HIS A 108 8.69 -3.15 -12.58
N ALA A 109 9.69 -2.92 -13.44
CA ALA A 109 9.48 -2.23 -14.71
C ALA A 109 8.52 -3.01 -15.64
N GLN A 110 8.69 -4.34 -15.70
CA GLN A 110 7.80 -5.23 -16.46
C GLN A 110 6.38 -5.20 -15.90
N GLU A 111 6.24 -5.25 -14.58
CA GLU A 111 4.95 -5.25 -13.91
C GLU A 111 4.20 -3.92 -14.07
N ALA A 112 4.91 -2.79 -14.07
CA ALA A 112 4.33 -1.48 -14.37
C ALA A 112 3.68 -1.45 -15.76
N VAL A 113 4.38 -1.97 -16.79
CA VAL A 113 3.84 -2.07 -18.15
C VAL A 113 2.62 -2.99 -18.17
N ARG A 114 2.74 -4.19 -17.59
CA ARG A 114 1.66 -5.19 -17.57
C ARG A 114 0.38 -4.65 -16.94
N ILE A 115 0.49 -3.91 -15.83
CA ILE A 115 -0.67 -3.32 -15.13
C ILE A 115 -1.26 -2.15 -15.92
N ALA A 116 -0.42 -1.28 -16.48
CA ALA A 116 -0.88 -0.17 -17.32
C ALA A 116 -1.66 -0.68 -18.54
N GLU A 117 -1.15 -1.73 -19.20
CA GLU A 117 -1.81 -2.37 -20.34
C GLU A 117 -3.13 -3.02 -19.91
N LYS A 118 -3.13 -3.78 -18.81
CA LYS A 118 -4.36 -4.33 -18.23
C LYS A 118 -5.40 -3.24 -17.93
N GLY A 119 -4.99 -2.09 -17.42
CA GLY A 119 -5.87 -0.96 -17.15
C GLY A 119 -6.52 -0.41 -18.43
N ARG A 120 -5.71 -0.18 -19.47
CA ARG A 120 -6.23 0.24 -20.79
C ARG A 120 -7.17 -0.82 -21.38
N ASP A 121 -6.87 -2.10 -21.24
CA ASP A 121 -7.68 -3.16 -21.83
C ASP A 121 -9.03 -3.33 -21.11
N ILE A 122 -9.09 -3.11 -19.79
CA ILE A 122 -10.35 -3.19 -19.01
C ILE A 122 -11.20 -1.93 -19.17
N PHE A 123 -10.59 -0.75 -19.09
CA PHE A 123 -11.33 0.53 -19.03
C PHE A 123 -11.36 1.29 -20.36
N GLY A 124 -10.64 0.79 -21.36
CA GLY A 124 -10.43 1.46 -22.63
C GLY A 124 -9.42 2.61 -22.52
N PRO A 125 -9.19 3.33 -23.63
CA PRO A 125 -8.28 4.47 -23.66
C PRO A 125 -8.86 5.74 -23.02
N GLY A 126 -10.10 5.73 -22.51
CA GLY A 126 -10.79 6.95 -22.06
C GLY A 126 -11.67 7.58 -23.13
N LYS A 127 -12.65 8.36 -22.68
CA LYS A 127 -13.70 8.98 -23.52
C LYS A 127 -13.29 10.37 -23.99
N THR A 128 -12.65 11.14 -23.11
CA THR A 128 -12.20 12.51 -23.42
C THR A 128 -10.77 12.52 -23.96
N ALA A 129 -10.36 13.61 -24.62
CA ALA A 129 -8.98 13.78 -25.07
C ALA A 129 -7.98 13.77 -23.89
N GLN A 130 -8.38 14.34 -22.74
CA GLN A 130 -7.56 14.36 -21.54
C GLN A 130 -7.37 12.97 -20.94
N GLU A 131 -8.43 12.16 -20.87
CA GLU A 131 -8.33 10.78 -20.39
C GLU A 131 -7.45 9.93 -21.31
N LYS A 132 -7.61 10.07 -22.63
CA LYS A 132 -6.74 9.41 -23.62
C LYS A 132 -5.29 9.78 -23.44
N TYR A 133 -5.01 11.06 -23.28
CA TYR A 133 -3.67 11.53 -23.00
C TYR A 133 -3.11 10.94 -21.70
N ALA A 134 -3.90 10.90 -20.62
CA ALA A 134 -3.45 10.36 -19.34
C ALA A 134 -3.10 8.86 -19.41
N VAL A 135 -3.91 8.06 -20.10
CA VAL A 135 -3.65 6.63 -20.30
C VAL A 135 -2.40 6.40 -21.14
N GLU A 136 -2.28 7.09 -22.28
CA GLU A 136 -1.12 6.96 -23.16
C GLU A 136 0.16 7.48 -22.51
N ALA A 137 0.10 8.57 -21.75
CA ALA A 137 1.23 9.08 -21.00
C ALA A 137 1.71 8.08 -19.95
N LEU A 138 0.80 7.46 -19.18
CA LEU A 138 1.15 6.44 -18.20
C LEU A 138 1.82 5.23 -18.86
N LEU A 139 1.26 4.73 -19.96
CA LEU A 139 1.83 3.62 -20.73
C LEU A 139 3.21 3.96 -21.31
N TRP A 140 3.35 5.15 -21.89
CA TRP A 140 4.61 5.61 -22.45
C TRP A 140 5.69 5.67 -21.37
N GLN A 141 5.38 6.24 -20.19
CA GLN A 141 6.34 6.32 -19.10
C GLN A 141 6.70 4.93 -18.55
N ALA A 142 5.73 4.02 -18.35
CA ALA A 142 6.02 2.66 -17.90
C ALA A 142 6.93 1.91 -18.89
N ARG A 143 6.69 2.05 -20.19
CA ARG A 143 7.52 1.44 -21.25
C ARG A 143 8.90 2.06 -21.34
N GLU A 144 9.03 3.37 -21.12
CA GLU A 144 10.35 4.02 -21.03
C GLU A 144 11.15 3.49 -19.85
N MET A 145 10.51 3.30 -18.68
CA MET A 145 11.18 2.71 -17.51
C MET A 145 11.64 1.27 -17.80
N LEU A 146 10.81 0.45 -18.45
CA LEU A 146 11.21 -0.90 -18.86
C LEU A 146 12.42 -0.88 -19.81
N ARG A 147 12.41 -0.01 -20.84
CA ARG A 147 13.54 0.12 -21.76
C ARG A 147 14.84 0.53 -21.07
N ARG A 148 14.77 1.35 -20.02
CA ARG A 148 15.93 1.70 -19.18
C ARG A 148 16.41 0.49 -18.39
N ALA A 149 15.50 -0.18 -17.68
CA ALA A 149 15.83 -1.35 -16.88
C ALA A 149 16.45 -2.48 -17.72
N GLU A 150 15.93 -2.73 -18.93
CA GLU A 150 16.49 -3.71 -19.86
C GLU A 150 17.90 -3.34 -20.32
N ARG A 151 18.14 -2.04 -20.60
CA ARG A 151 19.48 -1.54 -20.95
C ARG A 151 20.47 -1.75 -19.80
N ASP A 152 20.07 -1.39 -18.58
CA ASP A 152 20.92 -1.51 -17.40
C ASP A 152 21.23 -2.97 -17.10
N MET A 153 20.25 -3.87 -17.24
CA MET A 153 20.47 -5.32 -17.11
C MET A 153 21.48 -5.84 -18.13
N LYS A 154 21.36 -5.43 -19.39
CA LYS A 154 22.32 -5.80 -20.42
C LYS A 154 23.73 -5.29 -20.11
N GLU A 155 23.86 -4.05 -19.64
CA GLU A 155 25.14 -3.49 -19.23
C GLU A 155 25.75 -4.28 -18.06
N LEU A 156 24.95 -4.64 -17.05
CA LEU A 156 25.40 -5.47 -15.94
C LEU A 156 25.85 -6.86 -16.38
N GLU A 157 25.15 -7.49 -17.33
CA GLU A 157 25.54 -8.77 -17.91
C GLU A 157 26.88 -8.68 -18.64
N ASP A 158 27.07 -7.63 -19.44
CA ASP A 158 28.33 -7.35 -20.13
C ASP A 158 29.49 -7.13 -19.14
N ILE A 159 29.26 -6.37 -18.07
CA ILE A 159 30.24 -6.17 -16.99
C ILE A 159 30.58 -7.51 -16.33
N ARG A 160 29.58 -8.33 -16.02
CA ARG A 160 29.78 -9.67 -15.43
C ARG A 160 30.56 -10.60 -16.38
N ALA A 161 30.30 -10.54 -17.68
CA ALA A 161 31.01 -11.32 -18.69
C ALA A 161 32.48 -10.90 -18.82
N ARG A 162 32.75 -9.59 -18.89
CA ARG A 162 34.12 -9.04 -18.93
C ARG A 162 34.91 -9.35 -17.66
N LYS A 163 34.26 -9.32 -16.49
CA LYS A 163 34.86 -9.74 -15.22
C LYS A 163 35.23 -11.22 -15.24
N ARG A 164 34.34 -12.09 -15.74
CA ARG A 164 34.60 -13.53 -15.91
C ARG A 164 35.73 -13.81 -16.90
N ALA A 165 35.82 -13.05 -17.98
CA ALA A 165 36.88 -13.14 -18.98
C ALA A 165 38.23 -12.53 -18.53
N GLY A 166 38.29 -11.93 -17.33
CA GLY A 166 39.50 -11.27 -16.83
C GLY A 166 39.87 -9.96 -17.56
N THR A 167 39.01 -9.46 -18.44
CA THR A 167 39.26 -8.24 -19.24
C THR A 167 38.85 -6.96 -18.52
N LEU A 168 38.13 -7.07 -17.41
CA LEU A 168 37.82 -5.96 -16.51
C LEU A 168 38.79 -5.96 -15.32
N LYS A 169 39.74 -5.00 -15.28
CA LYS A 169 40.60 -4.82 -14.10
C LYS A 169 39.79 -4.20 -12.96
N ALA A 170 39.73 -4.87 -11.82
CA ALA A 170 39.17 -4.28 -10.60
C ALA A 170 40.00 -3.04 -10.23
N ARG A 171 39.34 -1.89 -10.10
CA ARG A 171 39.98 -0.67 -9.65
C ARG A 171 40.35 -0.85 -8.17
N ARG A 172 41.64 -1.00 -7.85
CA ARG A 172 42.13 -1.02 -6.47
C ARG A 172 41.93 0.38 -5.89
N THR A 173 41.01 0.54 -4.95
CA THR A 173 40.95 1.71 -4.08
C THR A 173 42.06 1.57 -3.03
N SER A 174 43.29 1.95 -3.39
CA SER A 174 44.36 2.14 -2.43
C SER A 174 44.11 3.46 -1.69
N THR A 175 43.32 3.42 -0.62
CA THR A 175 43.26 4.52 0.35
C THR A 175 44.52 4.43 1.20
N ALA A 176 45.59 5.09 0.75
CA ALA A 176 46.73 5.36 1.60
C ALA A 176 46.32 6.41 2.63
N ILE A 177 45.96 5.97 3.84
CA ILE A 177 45.80 6.84 5.00
C ILE A 177 47.20 7.31 5.38
N SER A 178 47.58 8.49 4.92
CA SER A 178 48.79 9.18 5.36
C SER A 178 48.48 9.88 6.68
N THR A 179 48.77 9.23 7.81
CA THR A 179 48.83 9.88 9.12
C THR A 179 50.04 10.81 9.16
N ARG A 180 49.80 12.11 9.38
CA ARG A 180 50.76 13.05 9.96
C ARG A 180 50.14 13.65 11.20
#